data_AF-A0A2P8K6S1-F1
#
_entry.id   AF-A0A2P8K6S1-F1
#
_cell.length_a   1.000
_cell.length_b   1.000
_cell.length_c   1.000
_cell.angle_alpha   90.00
_cell.angle_beta   90.00
_cell.angle_gamma   90.00
#
_symmetry.space_group_name_H-M   'P 1'
#
loop_
_entity.id
_entity.type
_entity.pdbx_description
1 polymer ?
#
loop_
_entity_poly.entity_id
_entity_poly.type
_entity_poly.pdbx_seq_one_letter_code
_entity_poly.pdbx_strand_id
1 'polypeptide(L)'
;YTPAYQLQLVATGGAIASKSQLSFSDPVATVSAKDKKGTIAISQLHISGTTSIQLIPMGCIVGSNNLSFSMGSINASEFNTATKVGSARQSLSLSCEPGTNVSMRVAAASASGDNPDNTVMALTAEQNAATGVGVQLN
;
A
#
# COMPACT_ATOMS: atom_id res chain seq x y z
N TYR A 1 21.93 5.07 43.08
CA TYR A 1 21.60 4.31 41.87
C TYR A 1 20.52 5.09 41.14
N THR A 2 20.81 5.67 39.98
CA THR A 2 19.82 6.33 39.13
C THR A 2 19.35 5.31 38.09
N PRO A 3 18.11 4.82 38.18
CA PRO A 3 17.61 3.88 37.19
C PRO A 3 17.58 4.56 35.81
N ALA A 4 18.17 3.90 34.82
CA ALA A 4 18.11 4.30 33.43
C ALA A 4 16.96 3.55 32.75
N TYR A 5 16.09 4.28 32.08
CA TYR A 5 14.95 3.72 31.34
C TYR A 5 15.11 4.03 29.85
N GLN A 6 14.83 3.05 29.00
CA GLN A 6 14.77 3.21 27.55
C GLN A 6 13.37 2.82 27.08
N LEU A 7 12.71 3.70 26.32
CA LEU A 7 11.45 3.39 25.64
C LEU A 7 11.73 3.16 24.16
N GLN A 8 11.29 2.02 23.64
CA GLN A 8 11.39 1.69 22.21
C GLN A 8 10.01 1.33 21.68
N LEU A 9 9.62 2.00 20.60
CA LEU A 9 8.40 1.70 19.84
C LEU A 9 8.81 0.80 18.67
N VAL A 10 8.38 -0.46 18.68
CA VAL A 10 8.66 -1.41 17.60
C VAL A 10 7.33 -1.81 16.96
N ALA A 11 7.12 -1.37 15.71
CA ALA A 11 6.04 -1.89 14.90
C ALA A 11 6.45 -3.28 14.37
N THR A 12 5.87 -4.34 14.93
CA THR A 12 6.21 -5.75 14.59
C THR A 12 5.59 -6.24 13.28
N GLY A 13 5.07 -5.33 12.44
CA GLY A 13 4.31 -5.63 11.24
C GLY A 13 2.81 -5.83 11.51
N GLY A 14 2.00 -5.67 10.46
CA GLY A 14 0.54 -5.70 10.51
C GLY A 14 -0.09 -4.37 10.13
N ALA A 15 -1.35 -4.39 9.69
CA ALA A 15 -2.09 -3.17 9.36
C ALA A 15 -2.30 -2.34 10.64
N ILE A 16 -1.83 -1.09 10.63
CA ILE A 16 -2.21 -0.11 11.65
C ILE A 16 -3.56 0.45 11.20
N ALA A 17 -4.61 0.25 11.99
CA ALA A 17 -5.91 0.82 11.67
C ALA A 17 -5.84 2.36 11.76
N SER A 18 -6.51 3.07 10.85
CA SER A 18 -6.61 4.53 10.93
C SER A 18 -7.18 4.93 12.30
N LYS A 19 -6.62 6.00 12.89
CA LYS A 19 -6.98 6.51 14.24
C LYS A 19 -6.62 5.56 15.39
N SER A 20 -5.69 4.63 15.18
CA SER A 20 -5.14 3.84 16.29
C SER A 20 -4.45 4.76 17.32
N GLN A 21 -4.66 4.45 18.59
CA GLN A 21 -4.05 5.18 19.70
C GLN A 21 -3.19 4.21 20.50
N LEU A 22 -1.93 4.57 20.73
CA LEU A 22 -1.11 3.92 21.72
C LEU A 22 -1.21 4.72 23.02
N SER A 23 -1.74 4.09 24.06
CA SER A 23 -1.81 4.67 25.41
C SER A 23 -0.87 3.94 26.36
N PHE A 24 -0.13 4.71 27.14
CA PHE A 24 0.71 4.20 28.21
C PHE A 24 -0.05 4.19 29.55
N SER A 25 0.08 3.12 30.33
CA SER A 25 -0.32 3.15 31.75
C SER A 25 0.59 4.09 32.53
N ASP A 26 0.07 4.71 33.58
CA ASP A 26 0.89 5.53 34.47
C ASP A 26 0.91 4.92 35.88
N PRO A 27 2.09 4.53 36.41
CA PRO A 27 3.41 4.52 35.76
C PRO A 27 3.53 3.45 34.67
N VAL A 28 4.44 3.66 33.70
CA VAL A 28 4.70 2.68 32.62
C VAL A 28 5.57 1.52 33.07
N ALA A 29 6.39 1.74 34.08
CA ALA A 29 7.23 0.72 34.69
C ALA A 29 7.45 1.05 36.17
N THR A 30 7.46 0.02 37.01
CA THR A 30 7.77 0.15 38.44
C THR A 30 8.86 -0.85 38.81
N VAL A 31 9.93 -0.37 39.44
CA VAL A 31 10.93 -1.19 40.11
C VAL A 31 10.52 -1.30 41.57
N SER A 32 10.36 -2.52 42.08
CA SER A 32 9.91 -2.78 43.45
C SER A 32 10.90 -3.67 44.21
N ALA A 33 11.00 -3.47 45.51
CA ALA A 33 11.66 -4.40 46.43
C ALA A 33 10.62 -5.12 47.28
N LYS A 34 10.88 -6.38 47.61
CA LYS A 34 10.03 -7.18 48.50
C LYS A 34 10.81 -7.53 49.76
N ASP A 35 10.21 -7.27 50.91
CA ASP A 35 10.73 -7.67 52.21
C ASP A 35 9.70 -8.57 52.95
N LYS A 36 9.99 -8.89 54.22
CA LYS A 36 9.10 -9.72 55.07
C LYS A 36 7.77 -9.03 55.43
N LYS A 37 7.67 -7.71 55.23
CA LYS A 37 6.48 -6.88 55.52
C LYS A 37 5.65 -6.57 54.27
N GLY A 38 6.23 -6.66 53.08
CA GLY A 38 5.49 -6.50 51.82
C GLY A 38 6.35 -6.11 50.62
N THR A 39 5.70 -5.69 49.54
CA THR A 39 6.34 -5.14 48.34
C THR A 39 6.26 -3.62 48.36
N ILE A 40 7.38 -2.93 48.11
CA ILE A 40 7.50 -1.47 48.11
C ILE A 40 8.02 -1.03 46.75
N ALA A 41 7.39 -0.03 46.13
CA ALA A 41 7.90 0.59 44.90
C ALA A 41 9.12 1.47 45.23
N ILE A 42 10.25 1.22 44.57
CA ILE A 42 11.51 1.95 44.77
C ILE A 42 11.69 3.03 43.71
N SER A 43 11.25 2.76 42.48
CA SER A 43 11.34 3.73 41.40
C SER A 43 10.25 3.49 40.37
N GLN A 44 9.70 4.57 39.83
CA GLN A 44 8.61 4.55 38.87
C GLN A 44 9.00 5.40 37.66
N LEU A 45 8.74 4.87 36.47
CA LEU A 45 8.85 5.63 35.23
C LEU A 45 7.49 6.21 34.89
N HIS A 46 7.45 7.54 34.85
CA HIS A 46 6.29 8.31 34.39
C HIS A 46 6.60 8.91 33.03
N ILE A 47 5.64 8.84 32.11
CA ILE A 47 5.70 9.58 30.84
C ILE A 47 4.79 10.80 31.02
N SER A 48 5.37 11.96 31.30
CA SER A 48 4.65 13.22 31.45
C SER A 48 4.38 13.87 30.09
N GLY A 49 3.17 14.40 29.88
CA GLY A 49 2.73 14.97 28.60
C GLY A 49 1.63 14.13 27.97
N THR A 50 1.58 14.05 26.64
CA THR A 50 0.59 13.22 25.95
C THR A 50 1.00 11.74 26.01
N THR A 51 0.36 10.97 26.88
CA THR A 51 0.50 9.49 26.93
C THR A 51 -0.24 8.79 25.80
N SER A 52 -0.95 9.55 24.96
CA SER A 52 -1.67 9.13 23.77
C SER A 52 -0.85 9.47 22.52
N ILE A 53 -0.24 8.46 21.90
CA ILE A 53 0.43 8.60 20.61
C ILE A 53 -0.58 8.22 19.53
N GLN A 54 -0.93 9.17 18.67
CA GLN A 54 -1.74 8.91 17.49
C GLN A 54 -0.89 8.23 16.41
N LEU A 55 -1.35 7.09 15.94
CA LEU A 55 -0.74 6.40 14.80
C LEU A 55 -1.56 6.71 13.54
N ILE A 56 -0.89 7.23 12.51
CA ILE A 56 -1.48 7.50 11.19
C ILE A 56 -0.85 6.53 10.19
N PRO A 57 -1.61 5.53 9.68
CA PRO A 57 -1.09 4.61 8.69
C PRO A 57 -0.97 5.28 7.32
N MET A 58 0.25 5.49 6.84
CA MET A 58 0.46 6.03 5.48
C MET A 58 0.13 4.94 4.46
N GLY A 59 -0.95 5.12 3.70
CA GLY A 59 -1.44 4.11 2.76
C GLY A 59 -2.73 4.53 2.06
N CYS A 60 -3.12 3.73 1.07
CA CYS A 60 -4.36 3.89 0.32
C CYS A 60 -5.18 2.61 0.33
N ILE A 61 -6.50 2.76 0.39
CA ILE A 61 -7.46 1.70 0.11
C ILE A 61 -7.84 1.81 -1.36
N VAL A 62 -7.78 0.68 -2.06
CA VAL A 62 -8.16 0.59 -3.47
C VAL A 62 -9.66 0.30 -3.58
N GLY A 63 -10.38 1.09 -4.38
CA GLY A 63 -11.83 0.95 -4.52
C GLY A 63 -12.28 -0.29 -5.31
N SER A 64 -11.41 -0.87 -6.14
CA SER A 64 -11.67 -2.11 -6.86
C SER A 64 -10.39 -2.94 -7.04
N ASN A 65 -10.53 -4.25 -6.89
CA ASN A 65 -9.44 -5.21 -7.13
C ASN A 65 -9.37 -5.67 -8.59
N ASN A 66 -10.34 -5.28 -9.42
CA ASN A 66 -10.37 -5.63 -10.84
C ASN A 66 -10.83 -4.44 -11.68
N LEU A 67 -10.17 -4.23 -12.81
CA LEU A 67 -10.54 -3.24 -13.81
C LEU A 67 -10.75 -3.96 -15.14
N SER A 68 -11.98 -3.90 -15.66
CA SER A 68 -12.32 -4.43 -16.98
C SER A 68 -12.40 -3.30 -17.99
N PHE A 69 -11.63 -3.40 -19.06
CA PHE A 69 -11.57 -2.43 -20.14
C PHE A 69 -12.22 -3.06 -21.39
N SER A 70 -13.46 -2.68 -21.68
CA SER A 70 -14.16 -3.19 -22.86
C SER A 70 -13.69 -2.43 -24.11
N MET A 71 -12.81 -3.06 -24.90
CA MET A 71 -12.29 -2.50 -26.14
C MET A 71 -13.26 -2.63 -27.33
N GLY A 72 -14.27 -3.51 -27.21
CA GLY A 72 -15.20 -3.82 -28.30
C GLY A 72 -14.56 -4.58 -29.45
N SER A 73 -15.24 -4.57 -30.60
CA SER A 73 -14.76 -5.16 -31.85
C SER A 73 -14.19 -4.09 -32.76
N ILE A 74 -12.95 -4.28 -33.22
CA ILE A 74 -12.24 -3.35 -34.10
C ILE A 74 -11.99 -4.06 -35.44
N ASN A 75 -12.25 -3.37 -36.56
CA ASN A 75 -11.96 -3.96 -37.86
C ASN A 75 -10.45 -3.91 -38.14
N ALA A 76 -9.88 -5.02 -38.61
CA ALA A 76 -8.46 -5.09 -38.97
C ALA A 76 -8.08 -4.03 -40.03
N SER A 77 -9.01 -3.63 -40.90
CA SER A 77 -8.78 -2.60 -41.90
C SER A 77 -8.48 -1.21 -41.33
N GLU A 78 -8.87 -0.93 -40.08
CA GLU A 78 -8.56 0.34 -39.41
C GLU A 78 -7.07 0.50 -39.13
N PHE A 79 -6.32 -0.61 -39.00
CA PHE A 79 -4.87 -0.59 -38.83
C PHE A 79 -4.10 -0.30 -40.13
N ASN A 80 -4.77 -0.24 -41.29
CA ASN A 80 -4.11 0.10 -42.56
C ASN A 80 -3.69 1.58 -42.62
N THR A 81 -4.31 2.44 -41.81
CA THR A 81 -4.07 3.90 -41.82
C THR A 81 -3.62 4.45 -40.48
N ALA A 82 -3.67 3.65 -39.40
CA ALA A 82 -3.29 4.06 -38.05
C ALA A 82 -2.61 2.92 -37.28
N THR A 83 -1.65 3.28 -36.42
CA THR A 83 -0.95 2.32 -35.53
C THR A 83 -1.65 2.11 -34.18
N LYS A 84 -2.64 2.95 -33.86
CA LYS A 84 -3.47 2.87 -32.66
C LYS A 84 -4.93 3.05 -33.05
N VAL A 85 -5.78 2.10 -32.70
CA VAL A 85 -7.23 2.13 -32.95
C VAL A 85 -7.98 1.59 -31.74
N GLY A 86 -9.17 2.14 -31.51
CA GLY A 86 -9.95 1.87 -30.32
C GLY A 86 -9.38 2.49 -29.04
N SER A 87 -10.24 2.70 -28.06
CA SER A 87 -9.83 3.13 -26.72
C SER A 87 -10.87 2.73 -25.69
N ALA A 88 -10.42 2.30 -24.52
CA ALA A 88 -11.25 2.11 -23.34
C ALA A 88 -10.64 2.88 -22.17
N ARG A 89 -11.48 3.36 -21.25
CA ARG A 89 -11.03 4.04 -20.03
C ARG A 89 -11.75 3.45 -18.83
N GLN A 90 -11.01 3.31 -17.74
CA GLN A 90 -11.54 2.98 -16.43
C GLN A 90 -10.86 3.87 -15.40
N SER A 91 -11.58 4.18 -14.33
CA SER A 91 -11.06 4.92 -13.19
C SER A 91 -10.71 3.97 -12.05
N LEU A 92 -9.50 4.12 -11.50
CA LEU A 92 -9.10 3.48 -10.25
C LEU A 92 -9.21 4.51 -9.12
N SER A 93 -10.19 4.33 -8.24
CA SER A 93 -10.33 5.19 -7.06
C SER A 93 -9.43 4.72 -5.94
N LEU A 94 -8.63 5.63 -5.40
CA LEU A 94 -7.81 5.43 -4.21
C LEU A 94 -8.30 6.36 -3.11
N SER A 95 -8.50 5.81 -1.90
CA SER A 95 -8.75 6.60 -0.69
C SER A 95 -7.52 6.53 0.19
N CYS A 96 -6.79 7.64 0.33
CA CYS A 96 -5.48 7.67 0.96
C CYS A 96 -5.45 8.55 2.21
N GLU A 97 -4.63 8.19 3.18
CA GLU A 97 -4.30 9.09 4.29
C GLU A 97 -3.44 10.27 3.77
N PRO A 98 -3.65 11.51 4.26
CA PRO A 98 -2.89 12.68 3.82
C PRO A 98 -1.38 12.49 3.92
N GLY A 99 -0.65 12.88 2.87
CA GLY A 99 0.81 12.72 2.78
C GLY A 99 1.28 11.36 2.28
N THR A 100 0.36 10.43 1.95
CA THR A 100 0.73 9.14 1.37
C THR A 100 1.32 9.34 -0.03
N ASN A 101 2.53 8.80 -0.26
CA ASN A 101 3.14 8.77 -1.59
C ASN A 101 2.57 7.60 -2.39
N VAL A 102 2.09 7.86 -3.61
CA VAL A 102 1.44 6.88 -4.47
C VAL A 102 2.23 6.73 -5.76
N SER A 103 2.62 5.49 -6.08
CA SER A 103 3.20 5.12 -7.36
C SER A 103 2.41 3.96 -7.97
N MET A 104 2.15 4.02 -9.27
CA MET A 104 1.51 2.95 -10.02
C MET A 104 2.51 2.32 -10.97
N ARG A 105 2.53 0.99 -11.03
CA ARG A 105 3.27 0.22 -12.02
C ARG A 105 2.36 -0.83 -12.61
N VAL A 106 2.45 -1.02 -13.92
CA VAL A 106 1.76 -2.10 -14.62
C VAL A 106 2.76 -3.19 -14.97
N ALA A 107 2.37 -4.44 -14.77
CA ALA A 107 3.14 -5.61 -15.16
C ALA A 107 2.29 -6.44 -16.12
N ALA A 108 2.77 -6.61 -17.33
CA ALA A 108 2.13 -7.38 -18.39
C ALA A 108 3.21 -8.01 -19.28
N ALA A 109 2.84 -9.08 -20.00
CA ALA A 109 3.69 -9.61 -21.06
C ALA A 109 3.78 -8.57 -22.18
N SER A 110 4.99 -8.28 -22.66
CA SER A 110 5.19 -7.37 -23.79
C SER A 110 4.79 -8.07 -25.10
N ALA A 111 4.17 -7.30 -26.01
CA ALA A 111 3.91 -7.78 -27.36
C ALA A 111 5.23 -7.99 -28.11
N SER A 112 5.28 -9.04 -28.93
CA SER A 112 6.40 -9.30 -29.84
C SER A 112 6.27 -8.48 -31.13
N GLY A 113 7.37 -8.36 -31.87
CA GLY A 113 7.40 -7.62 -33.14
C GLY A 113 7.83 -6.17 -32.96
N ASP A 114 7.23 -5.26 -33.73
CA ASP A 114 7.55 -3.83 -33.74
C ASP A 114 6.98 -3.13 -32.51
N ASN A 115 7.70 -3.23 -31.39
CA ASN A 115 7.33 -2.68 -30.09
C ASN A 115 8.53 -1.98 -29.44
N PRO A 116 9.00 -0.85 -30.01
CA PRO A 116 10.04 -0.06 -29.39
C PRO A 116 9.59 0.35 -27.97
N ASP A 117 10.54 0.31 -27.04
CA ASP A 117 10.32 0.64 -25.62
C ASP A 117 9.37 -0.28 -24.83
N ASN A 118 8.94 -1.42 -25.40
CA ASN A 118 8.08 -2.42 -24.75
C ASN A 118 6.77 -1.85 -24.18
N THR A 119 6.20 -0.84 -24.84
CA THR A 119 5.01 -0.10 -24.37
C THR A 119 3.69 -0.80 -24.71
N VAL A 120 3.71 -1.71 -25.68
CA VAL A 120 2.55 -2.52 -26.08
C VAL A 120 2.55 -3.83 -25.29
N MET A 121 1.43 -4.10 -24.62
CA MET A 121 1.13 -5.33 -23.90
C MET A 121 0.55 -6.37 -24.86
N ALA A 122 1.00 -7.62 -24.74
CA ALA A 122 0.50 -8.73 -25.52
C ALA A 122 -0.95 -9.07 -25.16
N LEU A 123 -1.71 -9.51 -26.15
CA LEU A 123 -2.97 -10.20 -25.90
C LEU A 123 -2.68 -11.58 -25.29
N THR A 124 -3.59 -12.06 -24.44
CA THR A 124 -3.55 -13.44 -23.95
C THR A 124 -3.66 -14.42 -25.11
N ALA A 125 -2.78 -15.42 -25.14
CA ALA A 125 -2.80 -16.44 -26.19
C ALA A 125 -3.99 -17.39 -25.99
N GLU A 126 -4.93 -17.36 -26.93
CA GLU A 126 -6.13 -18.21 -26.95
C GLU A 126 -6.40 -18.73 -28.37
N GLN A 127 -7.24 -19.77 -28.49
CA GLN A 127 -7.65 -20.31 -29.77
C GLN A 127 -8.41 -19.23 -30.56
N ASN A 128 -7.85 -18.79 -31.68
CA ASN A 128 -8.34 -17.65 -32.50
C ASN A 128 -8.13 -16.26 -31.90
N ALA A 129 -7.21 -16.09 -30.95
CA ALA A 129 -6.77 -14.77 -30.54
C ALA A 129 -6.16 -13.99 -31.73
N ALA A 130 -6.44 -12.69 -31.79
CA ALA A 130 -5.83 -11.82 -32.80
C ALA A 130 -4.30 -11.80 -32.63
N THR A 131 -3.57 -11.70 -33.75
CA THR A 131 -2.11 -11.63 -33.78
C THR A 131 -1.66 -10.33 -34.46
N GLY A 132 -0.44 -9.88 -34.17
CA GLY A 132 0.09 -8.63 -34.72
C GLY A 132 -0.49 -7.34 -34.10
N VAL A 133 -1.29 -7.48 -33.03
CA VAL A 133 -1.89 -6.37 -32.29
C VAL A 133 -1.69 -6.57 -30.79
N GLY A 134 -1.75 -5.49 -30.03
CA GLY A 134 -1.67 -5.50 -28.56
C GLY A 134 -2.35 -4.28 -27.96
N VAL A 135 -2.27 -4.16 -26.64
CA VAL A 135 -2.89 -3.06 -25.88
C VAL A 135 -1.81 -2.14 -25.34
N GLN A 136 -1.96 -0.84 -25.54
CA GLN A 136 -1.06 0.16 -24.96
C GLN A 136 -1.82 0.99 -23.92
N LEU A 137 -1.18 1.21 -22.77
CA LEU A 137 -1.62 2.23 -21.82
C LEU A 137 -1.05 3.58 -22.24
N ASN A 138 -1.92 4.59 -22.33
CA ASN A 138 -1.55 5.98 -22.61
C ASN A 138 -1.66 6.82 -21.33
#